data_AF-A0A060XCA7-F1
#
_entry.id   AF-A0A060XCA7-F1
#
_cell.length_a   1.000
_cell.length_b   1.000
_cell.length_c   1.000
_cell.angle_alpha   90.00
_cell.angle_beta   90.00
_cell.angle_gamma   90.00
#
_symmetry.space_group_name_H-M   'P 1'
#
loop_
_entity.id
_entity.type
_entity.pdbx_description
1 polymer ?
#
loop_
_entity_poly.entity_id
_entity_poly.type
_entity_poly.pdbx_seq_one_letter_code
_entity_poly.pdbx_strand_id
1 'polypeptide(L)'
;MFCVKTLTKTYEMSAPDTKQRQEWTTAIQTAIRLCVEGKNSLHKDLKLRRRELREERERRRTTKEEELQRLCLLQGEKESKLAELELLQEAQRHSQAALLQEEQKRRQKHEELQRTLQDQLQQAEECVFVVGQERDNMQAEMALKDAETDRQRKRIRELEEMQLRLEEALHQEIRARQNEEAYRLAQASLLVEEEEKMKVLLALQEEQEQYILKTQREKQELRQEMVTKSQALEEAQHQLEKVRANRHRMDQDIAVSAK
;
A
#
# COMPACT_ATOMS: atom_id res chain seq x y z
N MET A 1 -24.03 -118.14 -94.28
CA MET A 1 -22.69 -118.67 -94.59
C MET A 1 -21.67 -117.54 -94.55
N PHE A 2 -20.46 -117.77 -94.03
CA PHE A 2 -19.33 -116.83 -94.03
C PHE A 2 -18.00 -117.60 -94.10
N CYS A 3 -16.95 -116.98 -94.64
CA CYS A 3 -15.67 -117.63 -94.90
C CYS A 3 -14.56 -117.04 -94.03
N VAL A 4 -13.76 -117.88 -93.38
CA VAL A 4 -12.55 -117.48 -92.65
C VAL A 4 -11.34 -117.88 -93.49
N LYS A 5 -10.58 -116.88 -93.94
CA LYS A 5 -9.39 -117.09 -94.76
C LYS A 5 -8.15 -117.14 -93.86
N THR A 6 -7.37 -118.21 -93.98
CA THR A 6 -6.04 -118.35 -93.34
C THR A 6 -4.95 -118.39 -94.42
N LEU A 7 -3.68 -118.28 -94.01
CA LEU A 7 -2.52 -118.21 -94.92
C LEU A 7 -2.40 -119.41 -95.87
N THR A 8 -2.94 -120.57 -95.49
CA THR A 8 -2.83 -121.82 -96.26
C THR A 8 -4.17 -122.39 -96.71
N LYS A 9 -5.30 -121.92 -96.14
CA LYS A 9 -6.62 -122.51 -96.44
C LYS A 9 -7.77 -121.55 -96.13
N THR A 10 -8.87 -121.67 -96.89
CA THR A 10 -10.13 -120.97 -96.60
C THR A 10 -11.15 -121.95 -96.04
N TYR A 11 -11.73 -121.61 -94.88
CA TYR A 11 -12.76 -122.41 -94.21
C TYR A 11 -14.12 -121.75 -94.39
N GLU A 12 -15.10 -122.50 -94.89
CA GLU A 12 -16.48 -122.06 -94.99
C GLU A 12 -17.26 -122.51 -93.76
N MET A 13 -17.93 -121.56 -93.10
CA MET A 13 -18.72 -121.82 -91.89
C MET A 13 -20.16 -121.36 -92.09
N SER A 14 -21.11 -122.19 -91.66
CA SER A 14 -22.54 -121.91 -91.74
C SER A 14 -23.05 -121.54 -90.35
N ALA A 15 -23.63 -120.34 -90.22
CA ALA A 15 -24.35 -119.90 -89.03
C ALA A 15 -25.87 -119.99 -89.30
N PRO A 16 -26.68 -120.44 -88.33
CA PRO A 16 -28.13 -120.58 -88.46
C PRO A 16 -28.88 -119.26 -88.69
N ASP A 17 -28.39 -118.15 -88.12
CA ASP A 17 -29.01 -116.83 -88.18
C ASP A 17 -27.97 -115.73 -88.48
N THR A 18 -28.45 -114.63 -89.06
CA THR A 18 -27.70 -113.41 -89.35
C THR A 18 -27.09 -112.76 -88.11
N LYS A 19 -27.78 -112.77 -86.96
CA LYS A 19 -27.24 -112.28 -85.69
C LYS A 19 -26.08 -113.14 -85.22
N GLN A 20 -26.24 -114.47 -85.21
CA GLN A 20 -25.16 -115.39 -84.88
C GLN A 20 -23.99 -115.28 -85.87
N ARG A 21 -24.26 -115.07 -87.16
CA ARG A 21 -23.21 -114.80 -88.16
C ARG A 21 -22.40 -113.57 -87.78
N GLN A 22 -23.04 -112.47 -87.38
CA GLN A 22 -22.35 -111.25 -86.95
C GLN A 22 -21.59 -111.45 -85.65
N GLU A 23 -22.14 -112.18 -84.68
CA GLU A 23 -21.44 -112.52 -83.42
C GLU A 23 -20.18 -113.36 -83.70
N TRP A 24 -20.28 -114.42 -84.51
CA TRP A 24 -19.13 -115.23 -84.92
C TRP A 24 -18.10 -114.43 -85.70
N THR A 25 -18.54 -113.61 -86.66
CA THR A 25 -17.65 -112.75 -87.44
C THR A 25 -16.90 -111.78 -86.51
N THR A 26 -17.61 -111.13 -85.58
CA THR A 26 -17.02 -110.17 -84.64
C THR A 26 -16.09 -110.85 -83.64
N ALA A 27 -16.44 -112.06 -83.17
CA ALA A 27 -15.61 -112.85 -82.27
C ALA A 27 -14.31 -113.30 -82.95
N ILE A 28 -14.38 -113.80 -84.19
CA ILE A 28 -13.22 -114.22 -84.98
C ILE A 28 -12.34 -113.03 -85.32
N GLN A 29 -12.91 -111.92 -85.77
CA GLN A 29 -12.16 -110.67 -86.01
C GLN A 29 -11.49 -110.15 -84.73
N THR A 30 -12.16 -110.28 -83.59
CA THR A 30 -11.59 -109.88 -82.30
C THR A 30 -10.48 -110.82 -81.85
N ALA A 31 -10.61 -112.13 -82.06
CA ALA A 31 -9.55 -113.10 -81.80
C ALA A 31 -8.32 -112.82 -82.68
N ILE A 32 -8.52 -112.55 -83.98
CA ILE A 32 -7.45 -112.16 -84.91
C ILE A 32 -6.76 -110.88 -84.43
N ARG A 33 -7.53 -109.82 -84.10
CA ARG A 33 -6.99 -108.56 -83.57
C ARG A 33 -6.17 -108.77 -82.29
N LEU A 34 -6.66 -109.58 -81.36
CA LEU A 34 -5.94 -109.89 -80.12
C LEU A 34 -4.64 -110.65 -80.40
N CYS A 35 -4.64 -111.61 -81.33
CA CYS A 35 -3.43 -112.30 -81.76
C CYS A 35 -2.39 -111.34 -82.36
N VAL A 36 -2.83 -110.38 -83.20
CA VAL A 36 -1.95 -109.38 -83.83
C VAL A 36 -1.39 -108.40 -82.78
N GLU A 37 -2.20 -107.96 -81.82
CA GLU A 37 -1.78 -107.07 -80.74
C GLU A 37 -1.00 -107.80 -79.62
N GLY A 38 -0.80 -109.12 -79.72
CA GLY A 38 -0.07 -109.94 -78.74
C GLY A 38 -0.81 -110.18 -77.43
N LYS A 39 -2.14 -110.09 -77.42
CA LYS A 39 -2.98 -110.16 -76.21
C LYS A 39 -3.72 -111.49 -76.12
N ASN A 40 -3.68 -112.11 -74.94
CA ASN A 40 -4.18 -113.49 -74.77
C ASN A 40 -5.67 -113.58 -74.37
N SER A 41 -6.32 -112.46 -74.00
CA SER A 41 -7.72 -112.48 -73.58
C SER A 41 -8.39 -111.10 -73.64
N LEU A 42 -9.47 -110.99 -74.42
CA LEU A 42 -10.34 -109.82 -74.46
C LEU A 42 -10.83 -109.42 -73.07
N HIS A 43 -11.16 -110.42 -72.24
CA HIS A 43 -11.68 -110.17 -70.90
C HIS A 43 -10.63 -109.56 -69.98
N LYS A 44 -9.37 -110.00 -70.08
CA LYS A 44 -8.25 -109.39 -69.33
C LYS A 44 -8.03 -107.94 -69.77
N ASP A 45 -8.08 -107.66 -71.06
CA ASP A 45 -7.93 -106.29 -71.59
C ASP A 45 -9.08 -105.37 -71.17
N LEU A 46 -10.33 -105.84 -71.25
CA LEU A 46 -11.49 -105.09 -70.78
C LEU A 46 -11.47 -104.88 -69.25
N LYS A 47 -10.88 -105.81 -68.49
CA LYS A 47 -10.66 -105.66 -67.04
C LYS A 47 -9.57 -104.62 -66.75
N LEU A 48 -8.48 -104.62 -67.50
CA LEU A 48 -7.41 -103.62 -67.43
C LEU A 48 -7.93 -102.23 -67.81
N ARG A 49 -8.62 -102.08 -68.94
CA ARG A 49 -9.26 -100.81 -69.32
C ARG A 49 -10.23 -100.28 -68.26
N ARG A 50 -11.02 -101.15 -67.63
CA ARG A 50 -11.91 -100.73 -66.52
C ARG A 50 -11.16 -100.37 -65.24
N ARG A 51 -9.94 -100.90 -65.04
CA ARG A 51 -9.06 -100.52 -63.93
C ARG A 51 -8.38 -99.18 -64.23
N GLU A 52 -7.78 -99.03 -65.40
CA GLU A 52 -7.19 -97.77 -65.87
C GLU A 52 -8.20 -96.63 -65.86
N LEU A 53 -9.42 -96.84 -66.33
CA LEU A 53 -10.48 -95.83 -66.29
C LEU A 53 -10.87 -95.46 -64.85
N ARG A 54 -10.78 -96.39 -63.89
CA ARG A 54 -11.01 -96.12 -62.47
C ARG A 54 -9.84 -95.35 -61.86
N GLU A 55 -8.61 -95.77 -62.14
CA GLU A 55 -7.38 -95.09 -61.70
C GLU A 55 -7.28 -93.68 -62.28
N GLU A 56 -7.66 -93.47 -63.54
CA GLU A 56 -7.69 -92.14 -64.17
C GLU A 56 -8.80 -91.26 -63.57
N ARG A 57 -9.96 -91.84 -63.26
CA ARG A 57 -11.02 -91.13 -62.51
C ARG A 57 -10.58 -90.77 -61.10
N GLU A 58 -9.88 -91.66 -60.40
CA GLU A 58 -9.32 -91.41 -59.08
C GLU A 58 -8.23 -90.35 -59.13
N ARG A 59 -7.27 -90.44 -60.05
CA ARG A 59 -6.25 -89.40 -60.27
C ARG A 59 -6.87 -88.04 -60.57
N ARG A 60 -7.91 -87.99 -61.41
CA ARG A 60 -8.65 -86.74 -61.67
C ARG A 60 -9.41 -86.23 -60.46
N ARG A 61 -9.80 -87.10 -59.52
CA ARG A 61 -10.42 -86.69 -58.24
C ARG A 61 -9.35 -86.14 -57.30
N THR A 62 -8.25 -86.86 -57.11
CA THR A 62 -7.17 -86.42 -56.22
C THR A 62 -6.54 -85.11 -56.69
N THR A 63 -6.29 -84.92 -57.98
CA THR A 63 -5.76 -83.64 -58.48
C THR A 63 -6.72 -82.48 -58.24
N LYS A 64 -8.04 -82.70 -58.44
CA LYS A 64 -9.06 -81.68 -58.15
C LYS A 64 -9.17 -81.39 -56.65
N GLU A 65 -9.06 -82.42 -55.82
CA GLU A 65 -9.06 -82.28 -54.36
C GLU A 65 -7.81 -81.51 -53.89
N GLU A 66 -6.63 -81.79 -54.43
CA GLU A 66 -5.40 -81.06 -54.15
C GLU A 66 -5.47 -79.59 -54.62
N GLU A 67 -6.02 -79.34 -55.82
CA GLU A 67 -6.26 -77.99 -56.34
C GLU A 67 -7.25 -77.21 -55.46
N LEU A 68 -8.35 -77.84 -55.05
CA LEU A 68 -9.32 -77.26 -54.12
C LEU A 68 -8.67 -76.94 -52.77
N GLN A 69 -7.86 -77.85 -52.23
CA GLN A 69 -7.14 -77.61 -50.98
C GLN A 69 -6.17 -76.43 -51.10
N ARG A 70 -5.41 -76.35 -52.20
CA ARG A 70 -4.52 -75.19 -52.46
C ARG A 70 -5.31 -73.89 -52.57
N LEU A 71 -6.44 -73.89 -53.25
CA LEU A 71 -7.32 -72.72 -53.34
C LEU A 71 -7.86 -72.30 -51.96
N CYS A 72 -8.30 -73.26 -51.14
CA CYS A 72 -8.74 -72.99 -49.77
C CYS A 72 -7.63 -72.37 -48.92
N LEU A 73 -6.40 -72.88 -48.99
CA LEU A 73 -5.26 -72.32 -48.25
C LEU A 73 -4.93 -70.89 -48.71
N LEU A 74 -4.85 -70.66 -50.03
CA LEU A 74 -4.61 -69.33 -50.59
C LEU A 74 -5.72 -68.34 -50.22
N GLN A 75 -6.97 -68.80 -50.18
CA GLN A 75 -8.09 -67.98 -49.75
C GLN A 75 -7.97 -67.62 -48.27
N GLY A 76 -7.63 -68.58 -47.41
CA GLY A 76 -7.39 -68.33 -45.98
C GLY A 76 -6.22 -67.37 -45.72
N GLU A 77 -5.12 -67.49 -46.46
CA GLU A 77 -4.00 -66.54 -46.37
C GLU A 77 -4.39 -65.13 -46.82
N LYS A 78 -5.19 -65.03 -47.89
CA LYS A 78 -5.72 -63.75 -48.36
C LYS A 78 -6.62 -63.11 -47.31
N GLU A 79 -7.53 -63.87 -46.71
CA GLU A 79 -8.41 -63.41 -45.63
C GLU A 79 -7.60 -62.97 -44.41
N SER A 80 -6.57 -63.72 -44.01
CA SER A 80 -5.65 -63.35 -42.92
C SER A 80 -4.92 -62.04 -43.19
N LYS A 81 -4.41 -61.84 -44.43
CA LYS A 81 -3.72 -60.60 -44.81
C LYS A 81 -4.66 -59.40 -44.85
N LEU A 82 -5.91 -59.59 -45.28
CA LEU A 82 -6.93 -58.54 -45.25
C LEU A 82 -7.24 -58.13 -43.81
N ALA A 83 -7.42 -59.10 -42.91
CA ALA A 83 -7.64 -58.82 -41.49
C ALA A 83 -6.46 -58.08 -40.84
N GLU A 84 -5.22 -58.44 -41.17
CA GLU A 84 -4.02 -57.72 -40.69
C GLU A 84 -3.96 -56.28 -41.22
N LEU A 85 -4.30 -56.06 -42.49
CA LEU A 85 -4.37 -54.72 -43.08
C LEU A 85 -5.46 -53.87 -42.42
N GLU A 86 -6.63 -54.45 -42.14
CA GLU A 86 -7.70 -53.78 -41.42
C GLU A 86 -7.25 -53.37 -40.01
N LEU A 87 -6.60 -54.27 -39.27
CA LEU A 87 -6.06 -53.98 -37.94
C LEU A 87 -5.02 -52.83 -37.98
N LEU A 88 -4.12 -52.85 -38.97
CA LEU A 88 -3.13 -51.78 -39.14
C LEU A 88 -3.78 -50.43 -39.49
N GLN A 89 -4.81 -50.43 -40.35
CA GLN A 89 -5.56 -49.22 -40.68
C GLN A 89 -6.30 -48.67 -39.45
N GLU A 90 -6.90 -49.54 -38.64
CA GLU A 90 -7.55 -49.16 -37.38
C GLU A 90 -6.54 -48.59 -36.38
N ALA A 91 -5.39 -49.24 -36.20
CA ALA A 91 -4.31 -48.74 -35.36
C ALA A 91 -3.79 -47.37 -35.83
N GLN A 92 -3.66 -47.16 -37.14
CA GLN A 92 -3.27 -45.87 -37.71
C GLN A 92 -4.32 -44.79 -37.44
N ARG A 93 -5.62 -45.10 -37.61
CA ARG A 93 -6.72 -44.17 -37.29
C ARG A 93 -6.73 -43.82 -35.80
N HIS A 94 -6.54 -44.80 -34.92
CA HIS A 94 -6.44 -44.57 -33.48
C HIS A 94 -5.24 -43.70 -33.11
N SER A 95 -4.07 -43.94 -33.71
CA SER A 95 -2.88 -43.10 -33.51
C SER A 95 -3.10 -41.66 -33.96
N GLN A 96 -3.69 -41.46 -35.14
CA GLN A 96 -4.02 -40.12 -35.64
C GLN A 96 -5.03 -39.39 -34.75
N ALA A 97 -6.08 -40.10 -34.30
CA ALA A 97 -7.06 -39.53 -33.38
C ALA A 97 -6.43 -39.16 -32.04
N ALA A 98 -5.54 -40.00 -31.50
CA ALA A 98 -4.81 -39.71 -30.27
C ALA A 98 -3.91 -38.48 -30.39
N LEU A 99 -3.18 -38.33 -31.51
CA LEU A 99 -2.34 -37.16 -31.77
C LEU A 99 -3.17 -35.87 -31.86
N LEU A 100 -4.29 -35.89 -32.58
CA LEU A 100 -5.19 -34.74 -32.67
C LEU A 100 -5.76 -34.34 -31.30
N GLN A 101 -6.14 -35.32 -30.47
CA GLN A 101 -6.58 -35.05 -29.10
C GLN A 101 -5.46 -34.49 -28.23
N GLU A 102 -4.23 -34.97 -28.38
CA GLU A 102 -3.10 -34.44 -27.63
C GLU A 102 -2.77 -33.00 -28.05
N GLU A 103 -2.79 -32.70 -29.36
CA GLU A 103 -2.63 -31.33 -29.84
C GLU A 103 -3.73 -30.40 -29.32
N GLN A 104 -4.99 -30.83 -29.34
CA GLN A 104 -6.09 -30.05 -28.77
C GLN A 104 -5.87 -29.79 -27.28
N LYS A 105 -5.46 -30.79 -26.50
CA LYS A 105 -5.13 -30.62 -25.08
C LYS A 105 -3.95 -29.65 -24.88
N ARG A 106 -2.92 -29.70 -25.72
CA ARG A 106 -1.78 -28.77 -25.66
C ARG A 106 -2.23 -27.34 -25.96
N ARG A 107 -3.07 -27.14 -26.98
CA ARG A 107 -3.64 -25.82 -27.32
C ARG A 107 -4.50 -25.29 -26.19
N GLN A 108 -5.42 -26.09 -25.65
CA GLN A 108 -6.25 -25.71 -24.51
C GLN A 108 -5.40 -25.28 -23.31
N LYS A 109 -4.38 -26.07 -22.94
CA LYS A 109 -3.46 -25.70 -21.86
C LYS A 109 -2.72 -24.40 -22.14
N HIS A 110 -2.32 -24.16 -23.38
CA HIS A 110 -1.62 -22.94 -23.76
C HIS A 110 -2.55 -21.72 -23.70
N GLU A 111 -3.79 -21.86 -24.17
CA GLU A 111 -4.82 -20.83 -24.08
C GLU A 111 -5.20 -20.54 -22.62
N GLU A 112 -5.36 -21.57 -21.79
CA GLU A 112 -5.61 -21.42 -20.35
C GLU A 112 -4.45 -20.68 -19.66
N LEU A 113 -3.21 -21.07 -19.94
CA LEU A 113 -2.03 -20.39 -19.39
C LEU A 113 -1.95 -18.93 -19.87
N GLN A 114 -2.27 -18.67 -21.13
CA GLN A 114 -2.28 -17.31 -21.66
C GLN A 114 -3.36 -16.45 -20.99
N ARG A 115 -4.55 -17.00 -20.76
CA ARG A 115 -5.63 -16.31 -20.03
C ARG A 115 -5.22 -16.01 -18.60
N THR A 116 -4.67 -16.99 -17.87
CA THR A 116 -4.26 -16.76 -16.48
C THR A 116 -3.15 -15.72 -16.37
N LEU A 117 -2.20 -15.69 -17.31
CA LEU A 117 -1.17 -14.65 -17.35
C LEU A 117 -1.75 -13.27 -17.67
N GLN A 118 -2.73 -13.19 -18.58
CA GLN A 118 -3.43 -11.93 -18.86
C GLN A 118 -4.20 -11.42 -17.64
N ASP A 119 -4.92 -12.30 -16.95
CA ASP A 119 -5.66 -11.95 -15.73
C ASP A 119 -4.69 -11.47 -14.62
N GLN A 120 -3.55 -12.15 -14.44
CA GLN A 120 -2.53 -11.72 -13.48
C GLN A 120 -1.93 -10.35 -13.82
N LEU A 121 -1.72 -10.06 -15.10
CA LEU A 121 -1.20 -8.77 -15.54
C LEU A 121 -2.22 -7.65 -15.30
N GLN A 122 -3.49 -7.88 -15.63
CA GLN A 122 -4.58 -6.94 -15.35
C GLN A 122 -4.72 -6.67 -13.85
N GLN A 123 -4.71 -7.71 -13.02
CA GLN A 123 -4.76 -7.56 -11.56
C GLN A 123 -3.56 -6.78 -11.02
N ALA A 124 -2.36 -6.99 -11.58
CA ALA A 124 -1.17 -6.24 -11.18
C ALA A 124 -1.28 -4.76 -11.58
N GLU A 125 -1.78 -4.46 -12.78
CA GLU A 125 -2.03 -3.08 -13.23
C GLU A 125 -3.09 -2.38 -12.37
N GLU A 126 -4.21 -3.05 -12.08
CA GLU A 126 -5.25 -2.54 -11.18
C GLU A 126 -4.70 -2.30 -9.76
N CYS A 127 -3.89 -3.21 -9.23
CA CYS A 127 -3.26 -3.05 -7.93
C CYS A 127 -2.33 -1.83 -7.90
N VAL A 128 -1.48 -1.67 -8.92
CA VAL A 128 -0.59 -0.50 -9.05
C VAL A 128 -1.40 0.79 -9.16
N PHE A 129 -2.50 0.78 -9.90
CA PHE A 129 -3.39 1.94 -10.04
C PHE A 129 -4.05 2.33 -8.71
N VAL A 130 -4.65 1.36 -8.00
CA VAL A 130 -5.30 1.59 -6.69
C VAL A 130 -4.28 2.09 -5.67
N VAL A 131 -3.11 1.47 -5.58
CA VAL A 131 -2.03 1.91 -4.69
C VAL A 131 -1.54 3.32 -5.06
N GLY A 132 -1.52 3.67 -6.34
CA GLY A 132 -1.22 5.03 -6.81
C GLY A 132 -2.24 6.05 -6.28
N GLN A 133 -3.53 5.77 -6.45
CA GLN A 133 -4.60 6.64 -5.93
C GLN A 133 -4.57 6.79 -4.41
N GLU A 134 -4.30 5.71 -3.67
CA GLU A 134 -4.17 5.76 -2.21
C GLU A 134 -2.99 6.63 -1.77
N ARG A 135 -1.87 6.56 -2.49
CA ARG A 135 -0.71 7.43 -2.24
C ARG A 135 -1.05 8.90 -2.49
N ASP A 136 -1.72 9.20 -3.58
CA ASP A 136 -2.13 10.58 -3.91
C ASP A 136 -3.12 11.13 -2.87
N ASN A 137 -4.10 10.32 -2.44
CA ASN A 137 -5.03 10.68 -1.38
C ASN A 137 -4.31 10.91 -0.05
N MET A 138 -3.38 10.04 0.33
CA MET A 138 -2.58 10.18 1.54
C MET A 138 -1.71 11.45 1.49
N GLN A 139 -1.10 11.75 0.34
CA GLN A 139 -0.34 13.00 0.16
C GLN A 139 -1.22 14.24 0.32
N ALA A 140 -2.44 14.22 -0.23
CA ALA A 140 -3.40 15.31 -0.07
C ALA A 140 -3.82 15.49 1.40
N GLU A 141 -4.10 14.40 2.12
CA GLU A 141 -4.43 14.45 3.55
C GLU A 141 -3.27 14.99 4.38
N MET A 142 -2.04 14.55 4.11
CA MET A 142 -0.83 15.04 4.78
C MET A 142 -0.64 16.54 4.55
N ALA A 143 -0.81 17.03 3.31
CA ALA A 143 -0.71 18.46 3.01
C ALA A 143 -1.74 19.30 3.77
N LEU A 144 -2.97 18.80 3.94
CA LEU A 144 -4.00 19.47 4.74
C LEU A 144 -3.64 19.49 6.23
N LYS A 145 -3.13 18.38 6.77
CA LYS A 145 -2.67 18.31 8.16
C LYS A 145 -1.49 19.25 8.40
N ASP A 146 -0.51 19.27 7.50
CA ASP A 146 0.64 20.17 7.59
C ASP A 146 0.20 21.63 7.60
N ALA A 147 -0.69 22.02 6.69
CA ALA A 147 -1.26 23.38 6.65
C ALA A 147 -1.98 23.75 7.97
N GLU A 148 -2.71 22.81 8.57
CA GLU A 148 -3.37 23.03 9.85
C GLU A 148 -2.38 23.15 11.01
N THR A 149 -1.34 22.31 11.04
CA THR A 149 -0.27 22.43 12.05
C THR A 149 0.46 23.77 11.93
N ASP A 150 0.65 24.29 10.72
CA ASP A 150 1.27 25.60 10.51
C ASP A 150 0.37 26.75 10.96
N ARG A 151 -0.96 26.65 10.77
CA ARG A 151 -1.92 27.60 11.36
C ARG A 151 -1.85 27.57 12.88
N GLN A 152 -1.83 26.38 13.47
CA GLN A 152 -1.72 26.22 14.93
C GLN A 152 -0.40 26.80 15.45
N ARG A 153 0.73 26.53 14.77
CA ARG A 153 2.03 27.12 15.12
C ARG A 153 2.06 28.64 15.00
N LYS A 154 1.37 29.22 14.02
CA LYS A 154 1.23 30.70 13.93
C LYS A 154 0.41 31.23 15.10
N ARG A 155 -0.70 30.57 15.42
CA ARG A 155 -1.55 30.96 16.55
C ARG A 155 -0.81 30.90 17.89
N ILE A 156 -0.01 29.86 18.11
CA ILE A 156 0.83 29.73 19.31
C ILE A 156 1.80 30.90 19.40
N ARG A 157 2.52 31.21 18.31
CA ARG A 157 3.45 32.35 18.25
C ARG A 157 2.77 33.68 18.55
N GLU A 158 1.59 33.93 17.98
CA GLU A 158 0.81 35.14 18.28
C GLU A 158 0.42 35.24 19.77
N LEU A 159 0.05 34.12 20.38
CA LEU A 159 -0.30 34.05 21.80
C LEU A 159 0.93 34.28 22.69
N GLU A 160 2.07 33.71 22.34
CA GLU A 160 3.35 33.92 23.03
C GLU A 160 3.79 35.38 22.95
N GLU A 161 3.68 36.01 21.77
CA GLU A 161 3.96 37.44 21.59
C GLU A 161 3.02 38.33 22.42
N MET A 162 1.73 37.99 22.46
CA MET A 162 0.76 38.70 23.30
C MET A 162 1.09 38.54 24.78
N GLN A 163 1.43 37.32 25.21
CA GLN A 163 1.82 37.05 26.59
C GLN A 163 3.04 37.87 27.00
N LEU A 164 4.08 37.92 26.16
CA LEU A 164 5.28 38.71 26.42
C LEU A 164 4.94 40.20 26.60
N ARG A 165 4.09 40.76 25.71
CA ARG A 165 3.67 42.17 25.82
C ARG A 165 2.85 42.43 27.08
N LEU A 166 2.00 41.50 27.49
CA LEU A 166 1.23 41.61 28.73
C LEU A 166 2.14 41.54 29.97
N GLU A 167 3.14 40.65 29.95
CA GLU A 167 4.15 40.57 31.00
C GLU A 167 4.97 41.86 31.09
N GLU A 168 5.40 42.42 29.97
CA GLU A 168 6.09 43.72 29.93
C GLU A 168 5.23 44.85 30.49
N ALA A 169 3.96 44.94 30.09
CA ALA A 169 3.02 45.94 30.60
C ALA A 169 2.80 45.79 32.12
N LEU A 170 2.69 44.55 32.62
CA LEU A 170 2.57 44.29 34.05
C LEU A 170 3.82 44.74 34.82
N HIS A 171 5.01 44.46 34.31
CA HIS A 171 6.26 44.92 34.94
C HIS A 171 6.35 46.46 34.96
N GLN A 172 5.89 47.13 33.90
CA GLN A 172 5.84 48.59 33.85
C GLN A 172 4.88 49.15 34.90
N GLU A 173 3.68 48.56 35.05
CA GLU A 173 2.70 48.97 36.06
C GLU A 173 3.24 48.76 37.48
N ILE A 174 3.89 47.63 37.76
CA ILE A 174 4.53 47.38 39.06
C ILE A 174 5.57 48.45 39.37
N ARG A 175 6.44 48.77 38.41
CA ARG A 175 7.46 49.83 38.59
C ARG A 175 6.83 51.21 38.78
N ALA A 176 5.77 51.53 38.02
CA ALA A 176 5.06 52.79 38.14
C ALA A 176 4.46 52.95 39.55
N ARG A 177 3.83 51.89 40.09
CA ARG A 177 3.30 51.90 41.45
C ARG A 177 4.38 52.03 42.52
N GLN A 178 5.51 51.32 42.37
CA GLN A 178 6.64 51.43 43.29
C GLN A 178 7.21 52.86 43.30
N ASN A 179 7.34 53.48 42.12
CA ASN A 179 7.78 54.87 42.01
C ASN A 179 6.79 55.83 42.66
N GLU A 180 5.48 55.64 42.42
CA GLU A 180 4.43 56.45 43.05
C GLU A 180 4.46 56.33 44.57
N GLU A 181 4.60 55.11 45.11
CA GLU A 181 4.73 54.87 46.55
C GLU A 181 5.97 55.56 47.12
N ALA A 182 7.12 55.48 46.42
CA ALA A 182 8.34 56.19 46.82
C ALA A 182 8.14 57.71 46.85
N TYR A 183 7.46 58.30 45.86
CA TYR A 183 7.15 59.73 45.86
C TYR A 183 6.19 60.12 46.99
N ARG A 184 5.17 59.30 47.27
CA ARG A 184 4.23 59.55 48.38
C ARG A 184 4.95 59.52 49.73
N LEU A 185 5.85 58.55 49.95
CA LEU A 185 6.65 58.46 51.17
C LEU A 185 7.60 59.66 51.30
N ALA A 186 8.30 60.03 50.24
CA ALA A 186 9.18 61.20 50.25
C ALA A 186 8.41 62.50 50.54
N GLN A 187 7.23 62.67 49.94
CA GLN A 187 6.36 63.80 50.22
C GLN A 187 5.91 63.84 51.69
N ALA A 188 5.54 62.70 52.26
CA ALA A 188 5.15 62.61 53.67
C ALA A 188 6.30 62.98 54.61
N SER A 189 7.53 62.51 54.33
CA SER A 189 8.71 62.88 55.09
C SER A 189 9.01 64.39 55.02
N LEU A 190 8.92 64.99 53.83
CA LEU A 190 9.09 66.44 53.67
C LEU A 190 8.03 67.23 54.45
N LEU A 191 6.77 66.79 54.45
CA LEU A 191 5.72 67.45 55.24
C LEU A 191 6.03 67.43 56.74
N VAL A 192 6.53 66.31 57.26
CA VAL A 192 6.96 66.21 58.67
C VAL A 192 8.11 67.19 58.95
N GLU A 193 9.12 67.25 58.08
CA GLU A 193 10.22 68.21 58.23
C GLU A 193 9.73 69.67 58.21
N GLU A 194 8.79 70.01 57.33
CA GLU A 194 8.21 71.36 57.26
C GLU A 194 7.36 71.68 58.51
N GLU A 195 6.60 70.71 59.03
CA GLU A 195 5.87 70.85 60.29
C GLU A 195 6.82 71.07 61.49
N GLU A 196 7.95 70.36 61.54
CA GLU A 196 8.97 70.55 62.57
C GLU A 196 9.63 71.93 62.48
N LYS A 197 10.02 72.36 61.26
CA LYS A 197 10.57 73.71 61.03
C LYS A 197 9.57 74.79 61.45
N MET A 198 8.29 74.63 61.14
CA MET A 198 7.23 75.56 61.54
C MET A 198 7.09 75.65 63.06
N LYS A 199 7.13 74.52 63.79
CA LYS A 199 7.11 74.51 65.26
C LYS A 199 8.30 75.28 65.85
N VAL A 200 9.49 75.07 65.30
CA VAL A 200 10.71 75.79 65.72
C VAL A 200 10.58 77.30 65.47
N LEU A 201 10.08 77.70 64.30
CA LEU A 201 9.87 79.11 63.97
C LEU A 201 8.84 79.78 64.89
N LEU A 202 7.75 79.09 65.22
CA LEU A 202 6.74 79.60 66.16
C LEU A 202 7.32 79.77 67.57
N ALA A 203 8.08 78.79 68.07
CA ALA A 203 8.74 78.89 69.36
C ALA A 203 9.73 80.09 69.42
N LEU A 204 10.51 80.28 68.35
CA LEU A 204 11.41 81.44 68.24
C LEU A 204 10.64 82.77 68.19
N GLN A 205 9.51 82.81 67.49
CA GLN A 205 8.65 84.00 67.47
C GLN A 205 8.11 84.32 68.87
N GLU A 206 7.63 83.32 69.61
CA GLU A 206 7.17 83.48 71.00
C GLU A 206 8.30 84.00 71.91
N GLU A 207 9.52 83.48 71.78
CA GLU A 207 10.69 83.97 72.51
C GLU A 207 11.03 85.43 72.16
N GLN A 208 10.97 85.80 70.88
CA GLN A 208 11.19 87.16 70.42
C GLN A 208 10.12 88.12 70.97
N GLU A 209 8.84 87.74 70.94
CA GLU A 209 7.75 88.53 71.51
C GLU A 209 7.94 88.74 73.02
N GLN A 210 8.33 87.70 73.76
CA GLN A 210 8.67 87.82 75.17
C GLN A 210 9.85 88.76 75.42
N TYR A 211 10.90 88.69 74.59
CA TYR A 211 12.05 89.60 74.69
C TYR A 211 11.68 91.05 74.42
N ILE A 212 10.82 91.30 73.41
CA ILE A 212 10.29 92.63 73.12
C ILE A 212 9.48 93.16 74.30
N LEU A 213 8.58 92.34 74.87
CA LEU A 213 7.79 92.73 76.03
C LEU A 213 8.67 93.06 77.25
N LYS A 214 9.70 92.25 77.53
CA LYS A 214 10.68 92.54 78.60
C LYS A 214 11.41 93.85 78.34
N THR A 215 11.95 94.04 77.14
CA THR A 215 12.64 95.28 76.75
C THR A 215 11.73 96.51 76.85
N GLN A 216 10.45 96.38 76.50
CA GLN A 216 9.46 97.44 76.66
C GLN A 216 9.20 97.79 78.12
N ARG A 217 9.09 96.79 79.01
CA ARG A 217 8.95 96.98 80.47
C ARG A 217 10.18 97.68 81.04
N GLU A 218 11.38 97.18 80.76
CA GLU A 218 12.64 97.80 81.20
C GLU A 218 12.75 99.25 80.71
N LYS A 219 12.37 99.53 79.46
CA LYS A 219 12.32 100.90 78.91
C LYS A 219 11.31 101.80 79.64
N GLN A 220 10.17 101.27 80.06
CA GLN A 220 9.19 102.02 80.86
C GLN A 220 9.72 102.31 82.27
N GLU A 221 10.34 101.33 82.92
CA GLU A 221 10.99 101.48 84.23
C GLU A 221 12.10 102.53 84.17
N LEU A 222 13.00 102.45 83.19
CA LEU A 222 14.04 103.45 82.97
C LEU A 222 13.48 104.84 82.69
N ARG A 223 12.37 104.96 81.96
CA ARG A 223 11.67 106.24 81.75
C ARG A 223 11.11 106.80 83.05
N GLN A 224 10.48 105.96 83.87
CA GLN A 224 9.98 106.36 85.18
C GLN A 224 11.13 106.81 86.09
N GLU A 225 12.23 106.07 86.13
CA GLU A 225 13.44 106.47 86.85
C GLU A 225 14.02 107.79 86.34
N MET A 226 14.04 108.01 85.04
CA MET A 226 14.52 109.28 84.47
C MET A 226 13.59 110.44 84.87
N VAL A 227 12.27 110.24 84.89
CA VAL A 227 11.31 111.25 85.35
C VAL A 227 11.52 111.55 86.83
N THR A 228 11.63 110.53 87.69
CA THR A 228 11.84 110.73 89.14
C THR A 228 13.19 111.38 89.42
N LYS A 229 14.26 110.97 88.73
CA LYS A 229 15.58 111.62 88.81
C LYS A 229 15.53 113.07 88.31
N SER A 230 14.78 113.36 87.24
CA SER A 230 14.61 114.73 86.72
C SER A 230 13.84 115.60 87.71
N GLN A 231 12.75 115.09 88.30
CA GLN A 231 11.99 115.78 89.35
C GLN A 231 12.84 116.06 90.58
N ALA A 232 13.59 115.07 91.07
CA ALA A 232 14.52 115.25 92.20
C ALA A 232 15.63 116.26 91.87
N LEU A 233 16.11 116.30 90.63
CA LEU A 233 17.07 117.30 90.16
C LEU A 233 16.46 118.71 90.14
N GLU A 234 15.25 118.88 89.62
CA GLU A 234 14.51 120.16 89.64
C GLU A 234 14.26 120.64 91.07
N GLU A 235 13.86 119.75 91.98
CA GLU A 235 13.69 120.07 93.40
C GLU A 235 15.02 120.51 94.03
N ALA A 236 16.12 119.80 93.77
CA ALA A 236 17.45 120.17 94.23
C ALA A 236 17.92 121.52 93.64
N GLN A 237 17.63 121.80 92.36
CA GLN A 237 17.87 123.09 91.72
C GLN A 237 17.06 124.19 92.40
N HIS A 238 15.78 123.96 92.67
CA HIS A 238 14.92 124.92 93.35
C HIS A 238 15.37 125.18 94.80
N GLN A 239 15.85 124.15 95.51
CA GLN A 239 16.48 124.32 96.82
C GLN A 239 17.78 125.14 96.72
N LEU A 240 18.63 124.89 95.72
CA LEU A 240 19.83 125.69 95.46
C LEU A 240 19.48 127.15 95.15
N GLU A 241 18.45 127.40 94.36
CA GLU A 241 17.94 128.76 94.09
C GLU A 241 17.42 129.43 95.36
N LYS A 242 16.67 128.72 96.21
CA LYS A 242 16.25 129.22 97.52
C LYS A 242 17.44 129.57 98.41
N VAL A 243 18.47 128.71 98.45
CA VAL A 243 19.70 129.00 99.20
C VAL A 243 20.44 130.18 98.60
N ARG A 244 20.54 130.29 97.26
CA ARG A 244 21.13 131.46 96.57
C ARG A 244 20.36 132.73 96.86
N ALA A 245 19.03 132.69 96.83
CA ALA A 245 18.15 133.81 97.15
C ALA A 245 18.25 134.20 98.62
N ASN A 246 18.30 133.23 99.54
CA ASN A 246 18.56 133.49 100.96
C ASN A 246 19.95 134.07 101.17
N ARG A 247 20.97 133.59 100.45
CA ARG A 247 22.33 134.15 100.49
C ARG A 247 22.34 135.58 99.95
N HIS A 248 21.66 135.85 98.84
CA HIS A 248 21.46 137.21 98.32
C HIS A 248 20.71 138.11 99.31
N ARG A 249 19.69 137.60 100.00
CA ARG A 249 19.00 138.34 101.07
C ARG A 249 19.91 138.60 102.25
N MET A 250 20.71 137.62 102.67
CA MET A 250 21.68 137.77 103.76
C MET A 250 22.81 138.74 103.38
N ASP A 251 23.30 138.68 102.14
CA ASP A 251 24.28 139.61 101.58
C ASP A 251 23.68 141.03 101.50
N GLN A 252 22.38 141.17 101.17
CA GLN A 252 21.63 142.43 101.20
C GLN A 252 21.41 142.93 102.64
N ASP A 253 21.09 142.06 103.60
CA ASP A 253 20.86 142.40 105.00
C ASP A 253 22.18 142.77 105.72
N ILE A 254 23.30 142.17 105.33
CA ILE A 254 24.65 142.57 105.75
C ILE A 254 25.00 143.95 105.14
N ALA A 255 24.63 144.21 103.88
CA ALA A 255 24.84 145.50 103.24
C ALA A 255 23.98 146.63 103.86
N VAL A 256 22.80 146.30 104.39
CA VAL A 256 21.88 147.25 105.05
C VAL A 256 22.22 147.45 106.53
N SER A 257 22.82 146.45 107.21
CA SER A 257 23.27 146.59 108.61
C SER A 257 24.66 147.27 108.76
N ALA A 258 25.25 147.72 107.65
CA ALA A 258 26.53 148.43 107.61
C ALA A 258 26.41 149.95 107.33
N LYS A 259 25.24 150.56 107.59
CA LYS A 259 25.04 152.02 107.56
C LYS A 259 24.30 152.55 108.78
#